data_AF-A0A2S2RA12-F1
#
_entry.id   AF-A0A2S2RA12-F1
#
_cell.length_a   1.000
_cell.length_b   1.000
_cell.length_c   1.000
_cell.angle_alpha   90.00
_cell.angle_beta   90.00
_cell.angle_gamma   90.00
#
_symmetry.space_group_name_H-M   'P 1'
#
loop_
_entity.id
_entity.type
_entity.pdbx_description
1 polymer ?
#
loop_
_entity_poly.entity_id
_entity_poly.type
_entity_poly.pdbx_seq_one_letter_code
_entity_poly.pdbx_strand_id
1 'polypeptide(L)'
;MQFINVLKQFSIQKERVIIVLDKCEMLAQELIVVFSKLQEFIKSHQLCVIFVSQVLPTKFDEDINFIPIILEQYNSVEISEILLIDKPNDWSIEVYKNFLTVFIGSFIGNCRDLIELKHLAKILFVKYVEPIQDGSCAELNQNFLFRKISPTIQLLLNNVYLGTSLESVDSLSDEKIKFEKFALDLPYYAKYFLIAAYIASFNSPKYDRKLFVKASNKRKKTKLPKKSDNSISELVGPKNFSLDRLLAIFYAIIEENTNMTANLLAQINTLADLGLLMRFGDGKLDTPKYKCSVSYDCIINIARTVKFNIDKYLIDQ
;
A
#
# COMPACT_ATOMS: atom_id res chain seq x y z
N MET A 1 21.90 -29.45 -11.27
CA MET A 1 22.60 -30.73 -11.08
C MET A 1 22.29 -31.43 -9.76
N GLN A 2 22.32 -30.75 -8.60
CA GLN A 2 22.01 -31.37 -7.30
C GLN A 2 20.57 -31.92 -7.21
N PHE A 3 19.56 -31.17 -7.66
CA PHE A 3 18.16 -31.63 -7.65
C PHE A 3 17.90 -32.90 -8.47
N ILE A 4 18.53 -33.01 -9.65
CA ILE A 4 18.42 -34.19 -10.53
C ILE A 4 19.07 -35.42 -9.87
N ASN A 5 20.21 -35.22 -9.21
CA ASN A 5 20.88 -36.31 -8.49
C ASN A 5 20.07 -36.78 -7.28
N VAL A 6 19.42 -35.84 -6.57
CA VAL A 6 18.47 -36.15 -5.50
C VAL A 6 17.28 -36.95 -6.04
N LEU A 7 16.67 -36.54 -7.16
CA LEU A 7 15.58 -37.30 -7.79
C LEU A 7 15.99 -38.70 -8.26
N LYS A 8 17.25 -38.90 -8.69
CA LYS A 8 17.78 -40.21 -9.05
C LYS A 8 18.09 -41.09 -7.84
N GLN A 9 18.46 -40.49 -6.71
CA GLN A 9 18.79 -41.18 -5.45
C GLN A 9 17.54 -41.55 -4.65
N PHE A 10 16.51 -40.71 -4.68
CA PHE A 10 15.19 -41.09 -4.21
C PHE A 10 14.67 -42.18 -5.15
N SER A 11 14.71 -43.44 -4.73
CA SER A 11 14.05 -44.55 -5.41
C SER A 11 12.54 -44.29 -5.41
N ILE A 12 12.07 -43.48 -6.36
CA ILE A 12 10.65 -43.22 -6.53
C ILE A 12 10.03 -44.51 -7.05
N GLN A 13 9.37 -45.25 -6.17
CA GLN A 13 8.77 -46.56 -6.45
C GLN A 13 7.62 -46.51 -7.46
N LYS A 14 7.20 -45.33 -7.91
CA LYS A 14 6.06 -45.12 -8.80
C LYS A 14 6.52 -44.81 -10.22
N GLU A 15 5.88 -45.45 -11.19
CA GLU A 15 6.12 -45.26 -12.63
C GLU A 15 5.84 -43.82 -13.10
N ARG A 16 4.98 -43.07 -12.38
CA ARG A 16 4.59 -41.69 -12.70
C ARG A 16 4.82 -40.72 -11.54
N VAL A 17 5.36 -39.55 -11.86
CA VAL A 17 5.70 -38.49 -10.90
C VAL A 17 5.19 -37.15 -11.42
N ILE A 18 4.44 -36.43 -10.59
CA ILE A 18 3.93 -35.10 -10.92
C ILE A 18 4.61 -34.08 -10.00
N ILE A 19 5.23 -33.07 -10.59
CA ILE A 19 5.88 -31.97 -9.88
C ILE A 19 5.03 -30.72 -10.11
N VAL A 20 4.47 -30.14 -9.05
CA VAL A 20 3.71 -28.90 -9.12
C VAL A 20 4.59 -27.77 -8.60
N LEU A 21 4.85 -26.77 -9.44
CA LEU A 21 5.61 -25.58 -9.12
C LEU A 21 4.64 -24.40 -9.06
N ASP A 22 4.24 -24.04 -7.83
CA ASP A 22 3.41 -22.87 -7.58
C ASP A 22 4.23 -21.57 -7.65
N LYS A 23 3.60 -20.48 -8.11
CA LYS A 23 4.21 -19.15 -8.33
C LYS A 23 5.50 -19.23 -9.15
N CYS A 24 5.44 -19.88 -10.30
CA CYS A 24 6.64 -20.10 -11.12
C CYS A 24 7.29 -18.81 -11.64
N GLU A 25 6.58 -17.67 -11.62
CA GLU A 25 7.15 -16.35 -11.91
C GLU A 25 8.29 -15.93 -10.96
N MET A 26 8.41 -16.55 -9.78
CA MET A 26 9.52 -16.30 -8.86
C MET A 26 10.79 -17.09 -9.25
N LEU A 27 10.68 -18.06 -10.16
CA LEU A 27 11.83 -18.84 -10.62
C LEU A 27 12.61 -18.05 -11.67
N ALA A 28 13.94 -18.22 -11.65
CA ALA A 28 14.78 -17.72 -12.74
C ALA A 28 14.39 -18.40 -14.06
N GLN A 29 14.39 -17.66 -15.16
CA GLN A 29 13.99 -18.15 -16.48
C GLN A 29 14.76 -19.42 -16.89
N GLU A 30 16.06 -19.49 -16.60
CA GLU A 30 16.91 -20.66 -16.86
C GLU A 30 16.37 -21.94 -16.20
N LEU A 31 15.86 -21.84 -14.96
CA LEU A 31 15.32 -22.98 -14.23
C LEU A 31 14.02 -23.47 -14.87
N ILE A 32 13.18 -22.54 -15.36
CA ILE A 32 11.90 -22.89 -16.00
C ILE A 32 12.16 -23.71 -17.26
N VAL A 33 13.17 -23.35 -18.06
CA VAL A 33 13.60 -24.13 -19.24
C VAL A 33 14.12 -25.51 -18.85
N VAL A 34 14.86 -25.63 -17.74
CA VAL A 34 15.34 -26.93 -17.26
C VAL A 34 14.18 -27.80 -16.79
N PHE A 35 13.22 -27.23 -16.06
CA PHE A 35 12.06 -27.96 -15.55
C PHE A 35 11.10 -28.37 -16.67
N SER A 36 10.95 -27.59 -17.75
CA SER A 36 10.12 -27.97 -18.89
C SER A 36 10.69 -29.17 -19.65
N LYS A 37 12.02 -29.26 -19.76
CA LYS A 37 12.73 -30.38 -20.41
C LYS A 37 13.09 -31.52 -19.44
N LEU A 38 12.58 -31.50 -18.21
CA LEU A 38 12.97 -32.44 -17.15
C LEU A 38 12.65 -33.90 -17.51
N GLN A 39 11.58 -34.14 -18.26
CA GLN A 39 11.24 -35.47 -18.79
C GLN A 39 12.30 -36.01 -19.75
N GLU A 40 12.94 -35.16 -20.55
CA GLU A 40 13.99 -35.57 -21.50
C GLU A 40 15.27 -35.96 -20.76
N PHE A 41 15.57 -35.26 -19.65
CA PHE A 41 16.75 -35.52 -18.83
C PHE A 41 16.62 -36.80 -17.98
N ILE A 42 15.42 -37.15 -17.53
CA ILE A 42 15.16 -38.30 -16.65
C ILE A 42 14.34 -39.34 -17.39
N LYS A 43 15.03 -40.16 -18.19
CA LYS A 43 14.42 -41.23 -19.00
C LYS A 43 13.85 -42.41 -18.19
N SER A 44 14.15 -42.48 -16.89
CA SER A 44 13.79 -43.62 -16.04
C SER A 44 12.38 -43.55 -15.46
N HIS A 45 11.72 -42.38 -15.48
CA HIS A 45 10.40 -42.17 -14.90
C HIS A 45 9.51 -41.34 -15.84
N GLN A 46 8.19 -41.52 -15.76
CA GLN A 46 7.24 -40.65 -16.45
C GLN A 46 6.93 -39.44 -15.56
N LEU A 47 7.63 -38.34 -15.80
CA LEU A 47 7.50 -37.06 -15.09
C LEU A 47 6.58 -36.10 -15.86
N CYS A 48 5.73 -35.40 -15.11
CA CYS A 48 4.96 -34.26 -15.61
C CYS A 48 5.20 -33.08 -14.67
N VAL A 49 5.57 -31.93 -15.22
CA VAL A 49 5.77 -30.70 -14.46
C VAL A 49 4.62 -29.75 -14.75
N ILE A 50 3.92 -29.33 -13.70
CA ILE A 50 2.82 -28.36 -13.77
C ILE A 50 3.34 -27.05 -13.20
N PHE A 51 3.32 -26.01 -14.02
CA PHE A 51 3.63 -24.65 -13.60
C PHE A 51 2.32 -23.91 -13.29
N VAL A 52 2.23 -23.30 -12.12
CA VAL A 52 1.12 -22.42 -11.75
C VAL A 52 1.66 -20.99 -11.68
N SER A 53 1.01 -20.07 -12.40
CA SER A 53 1.41 -18.67 -12.46
C SER A 53 0.20 -17.76 -12.64
N GLN A 54 0.33 -16.53 -12.16
CA GLN A 54 -0.63 -15.45 -12.46
C GLN A 54 -0.22 -14.64 -13.71
N VAL A 55 0.97 -14.93 -14.27
CA VAL A 55 1.52 -14.21 -15.42
C VAL A 55 1.20 -14.96 -16.70
N LEU A 56 0.98 -14.22 -17.80
CA LEU A 56 0.77 -14.80 -19.11
C LEU A 56 1.97 -15.67 -19.53
N PRO A 57 1.73 -16.84 -20.13
CA PRO A 57 2.79 -17.72 -20.58
C PRO A 57 3.80 -17.08 -21.55
N THR A 58 3.39 -16.05 -22.31
CA THR A 58 4.25 -15.28 -23.23
C THR A 58 5.31 -14.43 -22.54
N LYS A 59 5.23 -14.23 -21.23
CA LYS A 59 6.28 -13.57 -20.45
C LYS A 59 7.41 -14.51 -20.08
N PHE A 60 7.18 -15.81 -20.23
CA PHE A 60 8.21 -16.82 -20.13
C PHE A 60 8.85 -17.02 -21.51
N ASP A 61 10.02 -17.65 -21.52
CA ASP A 61 10.84 -17.84 -22.71
C ASP A 61 10.06 -18.55 -23.83
N GLU A 62 10.22 -18.09 -25.07
CA GLU A 62 9.48 -18.62 -26.24
C GLU A 62 9.86 -20.07 -26.56
N ASP A 63 11.06 -20.50 -26.14
CA ASP A 63 11.59 -21.84 -26.38
C ASP A 63 10.96 -22.94 -25.51
N ILE A 64 10.00 -22.58 -24.65
CA ILE A 64 9.31 -23.53 -23.78
C ILE A 64 8.02 -24.00 -24.43
N ASN A 65 7.96 -25.28 -24.78
CA ASN A 65 6.72 -25.92 -25.22
C ASN A 65 5.88 -26.33 -24.00
N PHE A 66 4.87 -25.52 -23.65
CA PHE A 66 3.90 -25.82 -22.59
C PHE A 66 2.49 -25.95 -23.17
N ILE A 67 1.62 -26.68 -22.48
CA ILE A 67 0.19 -26.73 -22.77
C ILE A 67 -0.49 -25.73 -21.81
N PRO A 68 -0.95 -24.56 -22.29
CA PRO A 68 -1.56 -23.56 -21.42
C PRO A 68 -2.95 -24.02 -20.99
N ILE A 69 -3.17 -24.07 -19.67
CA ILE A 69 -4.50 -24.22 -19.08
C ILE A 69 -4.83 -22.89 -18.41
N ILE A 70 -5.83 -22.19 -18.93
CA ILE A 70 -6.27 -20.90 -18.40
C ILE A 70 -7.42 -21.18 -17.42
N LEU A 71 -7.24 -20.76 -16.17
CA LEU A 71 -8.30 -20.76 -15.17
C LEU A 71 -8.91 -19.35 -15.15
N GLU A 72 -10.12 -19.23 -15.70
CA GLU A 72 -10.83 -17.96 -15.73
C GLU A 72 -11.30 -17.55 -14.33
N GLN A 73 -11.46 -16.25 -14.14
CA GLN A 73 -12.01 -15.72 -12.91
C GLN A 73 -13.51 -16.04 -12.84
N TYR A 74 -13.96 -16.47 -11.66
CA TYR A 74 -15.37 -16.78 -11.42
C TYR A 74 -16.28 -15.60 -11.74
N ASN A 75 -17.42 -15.90 -12.36
CA ASN A 75 -18.47 -14.91 -12.58
C ASN A 75 -19.27 -14.63 -11.30
N SER A 76 -20.13 -13.62 -11.30
CA SER A 76 -20.92 -13.25 -10.11
C SER A 76 -21.87 -14.34 -9.63
N VAL A 77 -22.38 -15.19 -10.55
CA VAL A 77 -23.28 -16.30 -10.23
C VAL A 77 -22.50 -17.44 -9.58
N GLU A 78 -21.37 -17.83 -10.15
CA GLU A 78 -20.44 -18.83 -9.61
C GLU A 78 -19.93 -18.42 -8.23
N ILE A 79 -19.56 -17.15 -8.04
CA ILE A 79 -19.18 -16.63 -6.72
C ILE A 79 -20.34 -16.78 -5.73
N SER A 80 -21.58 -16.49 -6.15
CA SER A 80 -22.75 -16.67 -5.29
C SER A 80 -22.96 -18.14 -4.90
N GLU A 81 -22.77 -19.07 -5.84
CA GLU A 81 -22.89 -20.51 -5.61
C GLU A 81 -21.79 -21.03 -4.69
N ILE A 82 -20.55 -20.58 -4.87
CA ILE A 82 -19.43 -20.94 -4.02
C ILE A 82 -19.63 -20.41 -2.59
N LEU A 83 -20.04 -19.14 -2.45
CA LEU A 83 -20.30 -18.56 -1.12
C LEU A 83 -21.50 -19.21 -0.42
N LEU A 84 -22.49 -19.70 -1.17
CA LEU A 84 -23.62 -20.45 -0.63
C LEU A 84 -23.21 -21.78 0.04
N ILE A 85 -22.12 -22.40 -0.41
CA ILE A 85 -21.60 -23.65 0.18
C ILE A 85 -21.09 -23.39 1.61
N ASP A 86 -20.49 -22.22 1.85
CA ASP A 86 -19.97 -21.81 3.17
C ASP A 86 -21.04 -21.16 4.08
N LYS A 87 -22.33 -21.46 3.87
CA LYS A 87 -23.42 -20.92 4.69
C LYS A 87 -23.23 -21.28 6.17
N PRO A 88 -23.33 -20.31 7.11
CA PRO A 88 -23.39 -20.60 8.54
C PRO A 88 -24.61 -21.48 8.89
N ASN A 89 -24.45 -22.46 9.77
CA ASN A 89 -25.51 -23.44 10.08
C ASN A 89 -26.74 -22.82 10.75
N ASP A 90 -26.58 -21.69 11.44
CA ASP A 90 -27.60 -21.11 12.32
C ASP A 90 -28.78 -20.43 11.58
N TRP A 91 -28.69 -20.24 10.25
CA TRP A 91 -29.63 -19.40 9.49
C TRP A 91 -30.27 -20.12 8.30
N SER A 92 -31.48 -19.70 7.93
CA SER A 92 -32.15 -20.19 6.72
C SER A 92 -31.36 -19.87 5.44
N ILE A 93 -31.45 -20.76 4.46
CA ILE A 93 -30.84 -20.59 3.13
C ILE A 93 -31.37 -19.32 2.45
N GLU A 94 -32.64 -18.97 2.66
CA GLU A 94 -33.27 -17.81 2.04
C GLU A 94 -32.70 -16.48 2.56
N VAL A 95 -32.46 -16.39 3.87
CA VAL A 95 -31.85 -15.20 4.49
C VAL A 95 -30.44 -15.00 3.95
N TYR A 96 -29.65 -16.08 3.84
CA TYR A 96 -28.30 -16.01 3.33
C TYR A 96 -28.25 -15.70 1.82
N LYS A 97 -29.18 -16.23 1.01
CA LYS A 97 -29.33 -15.86 -0.41
C LYS A 97 -29.65 -14.37 -0.60
N ASN A 98 -30.55 -13.82 0.23
CA ASN A 98 -30.89 -12.40 0.20
C ASN A 98 -29.67 -11.54 0.57
N PHE A 99 -28.94 -11.94 1.62
CA PHE A 99 -27.68 -11.32 2.00
C PHE A 99 -26.66 -11.34 0.85
N LEU A 100 -26.42 -12.49 0.23
CA LEU A 100 -25.45 -12.63 -0.86
C LEU A 100 -25.79 -11.78 -2.08
N THR A 101 -27.08 -11.64 -2.41
CA THR A 101 -27.52 -10.73 -3.50
C THR A 101 -27.08 -9.29 -3.22
N VAL A 102 -27.28 -8.82 -1.99
CA VAL A 102 -26.88 -7.47 -1.56
C VAL A 102 -25.35 -7.32 -1.49
N PHE A 103 -24.68 -8.34 -0.94
CA PHE A 103 -23.22 -8.37 -0.81
C PHE A 103 -22.53 -8.34 -2.16
N ILE A 104 -22.88 -9.26 -3.07
CA ILE A 104 -22.28 -9.36 -4.40
C ILE A 104 -22.55 -8.07 -5.19
N GLY A 105 -23.77 -7.54 -5.14
CA GLY A 105 -24.12 -6.28 -5.79
C GLY A 105 -23.28 -5.08 -5.31
N SER A 106 -22.77 -5.13 -4.07
CA SER A 106 -21.96 -4.05 -3.48
C SER A 106 -20.45 -4.26 -3.66
N PHE A 107 -19.96 -5.49 -3.62
CA PHE A 107 -18.52 -5.79 -3.56
C PHE A 107 -17.89 -6.20 -4.90
N ILE A 108 -18.65 -6.79 -5.84
CA ILE A 108 -18.08 -7.37 -7.07
C ILE A 108 -17.44 -6.33 -8.02
N GLY A 109 -17.84 -5.06 -7.89
CA GLY A 109 -17.25 -3.95 -8.63
C GLY A 109 -15.83 -3.60 -8.17
N ASN A 110 -15.51 -3.84 -6.89
CA ASN A 110 -14.25 -3.42 -6.28
C ASN A 110 -13.34 -4.61 -5.96
N CYS A 111 -13.90 -5.78 -5.67
CA CYS A 111 -13.16 -6.97 -5.24
C CYS A 111 -13.74 -8.23 -5.87
N ARG A 112 -12.86 -9.01 -6.49
CA ARG A 112 -13.20 -10.30 -7.12
C ARG A 112 -12.32 -11.45 -6.63
N ASP A 113 -11.58 -11.22 -5.55
CA ASP A 113 -10.84 -12.27 -4.87
C ASP A 113 -11.81 -13.06 -3.98
N LEU A 114 -11.94 -14.36 -4.27
CA LEU A 114 -12.86 -15.24 -3.56
C LEU A 114 -12.50 -15.36 -2.06
N ILE A 115 -11.20 -15.35 -1.73
CA ILE A 115 -10.73 -15.52 -0.35
C ILE A 115 -11.15 -14.31 0.47
N GLU A 116 -10.91 -13.10 -0.06
CA GLU A 116 -11.32 -11.86 0.58
C GLU A 116 -12.84 -11.71 0.64
N LEU A 117 -13.54 -12.05 -0.44
CA LEU A 117 -15.00 -12.04 -0.47
C LEU A 117 -15.59 -12.99 0.59
N LYS A 118 -15.01 -14.18 0.78
CA LYS A 118 -15.44 -15.12 1.83
C LYS A 118 -15.21 -14.56 3.23
N HIS A 119 -14.06 -13.94 3.47
CA HIS A 119 -13.74 -13.33 4.75
C HIS A 119 -14.67 -12.14 5.07
N LEU A 120 -14.85 -11.23 4.11
CA LEU A 120 -15.76 -10.09 4.24
C LEU A 120 -17.22 -10.50 4.39
N ALA A 121 -17.67 -11.52 3.65
CA ALA A 121 -19.02 -12.05 3.77
C ALA A 121 -19.27 -12.55 5.21
N LYS A 122 -18.32 -13.28 5.80
CA LYS A 122 -18.42 -13.76 7.18
C LYS A 122 -18.55 -12.61 8.18
N ILE A 123 -17.74 -11.56 8.06
CA ILE A 123 -17.76 -10.40 8.96
C ILE A 123 -19.07 -9.61 8.80
N LEU A 124 -19.46 -9.32 7.56
CA LEU A 124 -20.65 -8.54 7.29
C LEU A 124 -21.92 -9.29 7.66
N PHE A 125 -21.94 -10.62 7.49
CA PHE A 125 -23.10 -11.43 7.83
C PHE A 125 -23.47 -11.35 9.31
N VAL A 126 -22.50 -11.29 10.22
CA VAL A 126 -22.75 -11.09 11.66
C VAL A 126 -23.53 -9.80 11.90
N LYS A 127 -23.09 -8.69 11.26
CA LYS A 127 -23.77 -7.38 11.37
C LYS A 127 -25.10 -7.31 10.60
N TYR A 128 -25.25 -8.11 9.55
CA TYR A 128 -26.50 -8.23 8.81
C TYR A 128 -27.60 -8.88 9.64
N VAL A 129 -27.21 -9.84 10.48
CA VAL A 129 -28.10 -10.67 11.28
C VAL A 129 -28.50 -10.03 12.62
N GLU A 130 -27.64 -9.21 13.22
CA GLU A 130 -27.88 -8.48 14.47
C GLU A 130 -29.29 -7.83 14.56
N PRO A 131 -29.80 -7.10 13.55
CA PRO A 131 -31.14 -6.47 13.62
C PRO A 131 -32.30 -7.49 13.60
N ILE A 132 -32.04 -8.70 13.09
CA ILE A 132 -33.00 -9.81 13.06
C ILE A 132 -33.04 -10.49 14.42
N GLN A 133 -31.86 -10.73 15.03
CA GLN A 133 -31.73 -11.28 16.39
C GLN A 133 -32.36 -10.38 17.45
N ASP A 134 -32.20 -9.06 17.31
CA ASP A 134 -32.80 -8.06 18.21
C ASP A 134 -34.33 -7.94 18.06
N GLY A 135 -34.96 -8.68 17.14
CA GLY A 135 -36.39 -8.61 16.86
C GLY A 135 -36.84 -7.29 16.24
N SER A 136 -35.90 -6.44 15.81
CA SER A 136 -36.18 -5.12 15.23
C SER A 136 -36.72 -5.20 13.81
N CYS A 137 -36.51 -6.31 13.10
CA CYS A 137 -36.92 -6.52 11.72
C CYS A 137 -37.37 -7.94 11.42
N ALA A 138 -38.37 -8.04 10.54
CA ALA A 138 -38.71 -9.31 9.90
C ALA A 138 -37.62 -9.73 8.91
N GLU A 139 -37.40 -11.04 8.78
CA GLU A 139 -36.37 -11.68 7.96
C GLU A 139 -36.42 -11.29 6.45
N LEU A 140 -37.55 -10.75 5.99
CA LEU A 140 -37.80 -10.41 4.59
C LEU A 140 -37.66 -8.92 4.25
N ASN A 141 -37.43 -8.03 5.24
CA ASN A 141 -37.33 -6.59 4.96
C ASN A 141 -35.92 -6.19 4.49
N GLN A 142 -35.61 -6.53 3.23
CA GLN A 142 -34.32 -6.31 2.59
C GLN A 142 -33.88 -4.84 2.60
N ASN A 143 -34.80 -3.90 2.37
CA ASN A 143 -34.49 -2.48 2.28
C ASN A 143 -34.03 -1.90 3.62
N PHE A 144 -34.67 -2.31 4.73
CA PHE A 144 -34.27 -1.85 6.05
C PHE A 144 -32.91 -2.43 6.47
N LEU A 145 -32.71 -3.73 6.23
CA LEU A 145 -31.44 -4.40 6.51
C LEU A 145 -30.30 -3.78 5.71
N PHE A 146 -30.52 -3.52 4.41
CA PHE A 146 -29.55 -2.84 3.56
C PHE A 146 -29.19 -1.45 4.10
N ARG A 147 -30.17 -0.65 4.52
CA ARG A 147 -29.91 0.69 5.07
C ARG A 147 -29.05 0.64 6.34
N LYS A 148 -29.24 -0.36 7.20
CA LYS A 148 -28.46 -0.52 8.44
C LYS A 148 -27.04 -1.02 8.17
N ILE A 149 -26.84 -1.90 7.19
CA ILE A 149 -25.49 -2.41 6.84
C ILE A 149 -24.72 -1.51 5.87
N SER A 150 -25.39 -0.66 5.08
CA SER A 150 -24.78 0.22 4.08
C SER A 150 -23.54 1.01 4.59
N PRO A 151 -23.56 1.65 5.78
CA PRO A 151 -22.36 2.34 6.28
C PRO A 151 -21.21 1.37 6.57
N THR A 152 -21.50 0.17 7.08
CA THR A 152 -20.52 -0.90 7.31
C THR A 152 -19.92 -1.37 5.99
N ILE A 153 -20.75 -1.54 4.95
CA ILE A 153 -20.29 -1.90 3.59
C ILE A 153 -19.31 -0.84 3.07
N GLN A 154 -19.65 0.45 3.15
CA GLN A 154 -18.76 1.53 2.69
C GLN A 154 -17.43 1.56 3.45
N LEU A 155 -17.47 1.32 4.77
CA LEU A 155 -16.26 1.25 5.58
C LEU A 155 -15.37 0.07 5.13
N LEU A 156 -15.95 -1.12 4.95
CA LEU A 156 -15.23 -2.31 4.50
C LEU A 156 -14.65 -2.11 3.10
N LEU A 157 -15.43 -1.56 2.16
CA LEU A 157 -14.97 -1.27 0.78
C LEU A 157 -13.74 -0.36 0.74
N ASN A 158 -13.65 0.61 1.65
CA ASN A 158 -12.49 1.50 1.75
C ASN A 158 -11.26 0.86 2.38
N ASN A 159 -11.40 -0.31 3.02
CA ASN A 159 -10.36 -0.93 3.83
C ASN A 159 -10.07 -2.41 3.46
N VAL A 160 -10.61 -2.93 2.34
CA VAL A 160 -10.60 -4.38 2.02
C VAL A 160 -9.22 -5.03 2.16
N TYR A 161 -8.18 -4.40 1.60
CA TYR A 161 -6.84 -4.99 1.54
C TYR A 161 -5.87 -4.41 2.59
N LEU A 162 -6.34 -3.66 3.58
CA LEU A 162 -5.46 -3.03 4.57
C LEU A 162 -4.90 -4.03 5.61
N GLY A 163 -5.38 -5.28 5.62
CA GLY A 163 -4.88 -6.33 6.53
C GLY A 163 -5.09 -6.04 8.01
N THR A 164 -5.76 -4.94 8.36
CA THR A 164 -6.25 -4.66 9.71
C THR A 164 -7.21 -5.77 10.09
N SER A 165 -7.05 -6.38 11.26
CA SER A 165 -7.95 -7.43 11.76
C SER A 165 -9.38 -6.88 11.81
N LEU A 166 -10.15 -7.13 10.75
CA LEU A 166 -11.55 -6.69 10.60
C LEU A 166 -12.49 -7.46 11.56
N GLU A 167 -11.95 -8.22 12.51
CA GLU A 167 -12.66 -9.01 13.51
C GLU A 167 -13.60 -8.16 14.37
N SER A 168 -13.32 -6.86 14.52
CA SER A 168 -14.26 -5.90 15.09
C SER A 168 -14.37 -4.66 14.21
N VAL A 169 -15.39 -4.59 13.34
CA VAL A 169 -15.63 -3.39 12.52
C VAL A 169 -15.84 -2.13 13.36
N ASP A 170 -16.22 -2.27 14.64
CA ASP A 170 -16.38 -1.15 15.58
C ASP A 170 -15.04 -0.54 16.01
N SER A 171 -13.92 -1.28 15.92
CA SER A 171 -12.59 -0.71 16.19
C SER A 171 -12.03 0.08 15.00
N LEU A 172 -12.55 -0.09 13.78
CA LEU A 172 -12.00 0.53 12.57
C LEU A 172 -12.23 2.04 12.50
N SER A 173 -13.32 2.53 13.09
CA SER A 173 -13.53 3.98 13.29
C SER A 173 -12.50 4.56 14.26
N ASP A 174 -12.15 3.81 15.31
CA ASP A 174 -11.16 4.22 16.30
C ASP A 174 -9.72 4.07 15.79
N GLU A 175 -9.45 3.11 14.90
CA GLU A 175 -8.11 2.85 14.37
C GLU A 175 -7.66 3.88 13.33
N LYS A 176 -8.55 4.38 12.45
CA LYS A 176 -8.22 5.54 11.61
C LYS A 176 -7.83 6.76 12.46
N ILE A 177 -8.57 6.99 13.54
CA ILE A 177 -8.29 8.05 14.52
C ILE A 177 -6.97 7.76 15.27
N LYS A 178 -6.64 6.51 15.58
CA LYS A 178 -5.37 6.12 16.22
C LYS A 178 -4.18 6.24 15.26
N PHE A 179 -4.32 5.86 14.00
CA PHE A 179 -3.24 5.95 13.00
C PHE A 179 -2.88 7.40 12.69
N GLU A 180 -3.88 8.28 12.60
CA GLU A 180 -3.67 9.74 12.51
C GLU A 180 -3.08 10.32 13.81
N LYS A 181 -3.42 9.77 14.98
CA LYS A 181 -2.87 10.18 16.29
C LYS A 181 -1.48 9.61 16.60
N PHE A 182 -1.07 8.53 15.94
CA PHE A 182 0.34 8.07 15.88
C PHE A 182 1.19 8.97 14.98
N ALA A 183 0.70 10.15 14.60
CA ALA A 183 1.51 11.27 14.13
C ALA A 183 2.81 11.32 14.92
N LEU A 184 3.86 10.89 14.24
CA LEU A 184 5.16 10.49 14.75
C LEU A 184 5.59 11.38 15.92
N ASP A 185 5.69 10.81 17.13
CA ASP A 185 6.25 11.53 18.28
C ASP A 185 7.76 11.66 18.10
N LEU A 186 8.15 12.63 17.28
CA LEU A 186 9.53 12.88 16.91
C LEU A 186 10.18 13.84 17.92
N PRO A 187 11.50 13.75 18.14
CA PRO A 187 12.23 14.79 18.85
C PRO A 187 12.04 16.17 18.22
N TYR A 188 12.13 17.23 19.02
CA TYR A 188 11.90 18.61 18.59
C TYR A 188 12.65 19.00 17.30
N TYR A 189 13.97 18.80 17.26
CA TYR A 189 14.77 19.13 16.07
C TYR A 189 14.45 18.23 14.87
N ALA A 190 14.08 16.96 15.10
CA ALA A 190 13.63 16.07 14.03
C ALA A 190 12.32 16.55 13.38
N LYS A 191 11.39 17.12 14.16
CA LYS A 191 10.19 17.79 13.62
C LYS A 191 10.55 18.94 12.69
N TYR A 192 11.46 19.82 13.11
CA TYR A 192 11.91 20.94 12.28
C TYR A 192 12.69 20.50 11.04
N PHE A 193 13.54 19.47 11.14
CA PHE A 193 14.19 18.90 9.95
C PHE A 193 13.18 18.35 8.95
N LEU A 194 12.13 17.67 9.42
CA LEU A 194 11.11 17.13 8.54
C LEU A 194 10.27 18.23 7.88
N ILE A 195 9.93 19.30 8.62
CA ILE A 195 9.25 20.49 8.06
C ILE A 195 10.12 21.17 7.02
N ALA A 196 11.40 21.40 7.32
CA ALA A 196 12.36 22.00 6.40
C ALA A 196 12.54 21.15 5.13
N ALA A 197 12.60 19.81 5.29
CA ALA A 197 12.69 18.87 4.18
C ALA A 197 11.45 18.90 3.29
N TYR A 198 10.25 18.98 3.87
CA TYR A 198 9.01 19.11 3.12
C TYR A 198 9.01 20.41 2.29
N ILE A 199 9.30 21.54 2.92
CA ILE A 199 9.44 22.84 2.23
C ILE A 199 10.47 22.76 1.10
N ALA A 200 11.62 22.11 1.35
CA ALA A 200 12.66 21.95 0.34
C ALA A 200 12.19 21.08 -0.84
N SER A 201 11.46 19.99 -0.60
CA SER A 201 10.98 19.12 -1.67
C SER A 201 9.85 19.73 -2.50
N PHE A 202 8.95 20.52 -1.90
CA PHE A 202 7.79 21.05 -2.60
C PHE A 202 8.03 22.44 -3.21
N ASN A 203 8.98 23.23 -2.67
CA ASN A 203 9.36 24.50 -3.29
C ASN A 203 10.57 24.36 -4.20
N SER A 204 10.55 25.08 -5.33
CA SER A 204 11.73 25.24 -6.18
C SER A 204 12.83 26.06 -5.47
N PRO A 205 14.13 25.70 -5.58
CA PRO A 205 15.24 26.46 -5.00
C PRO A 205 15.27 27.95 -5.40
N LYS A 206 14.66 28.30 -6.54
CA LYS A 206 14.55 29.70 -7.02
C LYS A 206 13.83 30.61 -6.02
N TYR A 207 12.98 30.05 -5.17
CA TYR A 207 12.17 30.83 -4.24
C TYR A 207 12.76 30.93 -2.82
N ASP A 208 13.79 30.15 -2.48
CA ASP A 208 14.36 30.12 -1.12
C ASP A 208 14.80 31.51 -0.66
N ARG A 209 15.42 32.29 -1.55
CA ARG A 209 15.86 33.66 -1.24
C ARG A 209 14.70 34.57 -0.83
N LYS A 210 13.53 34.40 -1.44
CA LYS A 210 12.34 35.22 -1.16
C LYS A 210 11.68 34.81 0.16
N LEU A 211 11.72 33.52 0.50
CA LEU A 211 11.08 32.96 1.68
C LEU A 211 11.93 33.11 2.96
N PHE A 212 13.23 32.88 2.87
CA PHE A 212 14.09 32.68 4.05
C PHE A 212 15.06 33.82 4.34
N VAL A 213 15.32 34.70 3.38
CA VAL A 213 16.20 35.85 3.62
C VAL A 213 15.40 37.00 4.23
N LYS A 214 15.58 37.21 5.54
CA LYS A 214 15.09 38.41 6.24
C LYS A 214 15.72 39.64 5.59
N ALA A 215 14.92 40.46 4.90
CA ALA A 215 15.41 41.63 4.20
C ALA A 215 16.00 42.63 5.20
N SER A 216 17.32 42.85 5.16
CA SER A 216 17.94 44.04 5.73
C SER A 216 17.41 45.27 4.99
N ASN A 217 16.37 45.90 5.55
CA ASN A 217 15.87 47.28 5.43
C ASN A 217 16.00 48.10 4.13
N LYS A 218 16.29 47.53 2.96
CA LYS A 218 16.21 48.22 1.68
C LYS A 218 15.86 47.23 0.57
N ARG A 219 14.56 47.10 0.22
CA ARG A 219 14.17 46.83 -1.18
C ARG A 219 12.68 47.06 -1.47
N LYS A 220 12.50 47.67 -2.65
CA LYS A 220 11.26 47.94 -3.39
C LYS A 220 10.30 46.76 -3.35
N LYS A 221 9.02 47.05 -3.11
CA LYS A 221 7.88 46.13 -3.24
C LYS A 221 7.73 45.66 -4.69
N THR A 222 8.46 44.62 -5.09
CA THR A 222 8.10 43.83 -6.27
C THR A 222 6.98 42.88 -5.87
N LYS A 223 5.80 43.08 -6.44
CA LYS A 223 4.59 42.28 -6.19
C LYS A 223 4.91 40.78 -6.36
N LEU A 224 4.31 39.93 -5.51
CA LEU A 224 4.28 38.50 -5.77
C LEU A 224 3.76 38.27 -7.20
N PRO A 225 4.41 37.40 -8.00
CA PRO A 225 3.81 36.99 -9.26
C PRO A 225 2.42 36.43 -8.95
N LYS A 226 1.41 36.89 -9.69
CA LYS A 226 0.06 36.33 -9.63
C LYS A 226 0.14 34.82 -9.83
N LYS A 227 -0.73 34.09 -9.13
CA LYS A 227 -1.04 32.67 -9.34
C LYS A 227 -1.12 32.39 -10.84
N SER A 228 -0.05 31.84 -11.41
CA SER A 228 -0.10 31.17 -12.70
C SER A 228 -0.43 29.73 -12.40
N ASP A 229 -1.46 29.20 -13.04
CA ASP A 229 -2.01 27.84 -12.92
C ASP A 229 -0.94 26.74 -13.01
N ASN A 230 -0.18 26.54 -11.93
CA ASN A 230 0.86 25.54 -11.78
C ASN A 230 0.48 24.54 -10.67
N SER A 231 -0.80 24.20 -10.55
CA SER A 231 -1.29 23.01 -9.84
C SER A 231 -0.70 21.69 -10.39
N ILE A 232 0.13 21.77 -11.44
CA ILE A 232 0.92 20.69 -12.01
C ILE A 232 2.12 20.34 -11.11
N SER A 233 2.64 21.26 -10.29
CA SER A 233 3.87 21.01 -9.53
C SER A 233 3.68 19.95 -8.43
N GLU A 234 2.50 19.91 -7.81
CA GLU A 234 2.14 18.93 -6.77
C GLU A 234 1.93 17.53 -7.38
N LEU A 235 1.37 17.46 -8.61
CA LEU A 235 1.18 16.20 -9.35
C LEU A 235 2.49 15.56 -9.82
N VAL A 236 3.57 16.35 -9.98
CA VAL A 236 4.91 15.84 -10.34
C VAL A 236 5.61 15.17 -9.15
N GLY A 237 5.12 15.40 -7.94
CA GLY A 237 5.65 14.84 -6.71
C GLY A 237 6.91 15.56 -6.17
N PRO A 238 7.47 15.08 -5.05
CA PRO A 238 8.49 15.83 -4.32
C PRO A 238 9.82 15.90 -5.08
N LYS A 239 10.48 17.06 -5.04
CA LYS A 239 11.78 17.30 -5.70
C LYS A 239 12.94 16.93 -4.79
N ASN A 240 14.06 16.57 -5.40
CA ASN A 240 15.31 16.31 -4.69
C ASN A 240 15.96 17.62 -4.23
N PHE A 241 16.55 17.63 -3.04
CA PHE A 241 17.29 18.76 -2.47
C PHE A 241 18.63 18.30 -1.87
N SER A 242 19.60 19.21 -1.76
CA SER A 242 20.89 18.92 -1.12
C SER A 242 20.81 19.05 0.40
N LEU A 243 21.72 18.39 1.11
CA LEU A 243 21.90 18.56 2.55
C LEU A 243 22.09 20.04 2.94
N ASP A 244 22.90 20.79 2.19
CA ASP A 244 23.13 22.21 2.47
C ASP A 244 21.85 23.04 2.43
N ARG A 245 20.98 22.76 1.45
CA ARG A 245 19.69 23.44 1.32
C ARG A 245 18.76 23.10 2.49
N LEU A 246 18.74 21.83 2.92
CA LEU A 246 17.99 21.41 4.10
C LEU A 246 18.44 22.17 5.35
N LEU A 247 19.75 22.22 5.60
CA LEU A 247 20.31 22.92 6.74
C LEU A 247 20.03 24.42 6.70
N ALA A 248 20.16 25.04 5.52
CA ALA A 248 19.87 26.46 5.35
C ALA A 248 18.41 26.80 5.66
N ILE A 249 17.47 25.95 5.21
CA ILE A 249 16.04 26.13 5.51
C ILE A 249 15.78 25.87 6.99
N PHE A 250 16.34 24.80 7.57
CA PHE A 250 16.23 24.47 9.00
C PHE A 250 16.65 25.66 9.88
N TYR A 251 17.83 26.22 9.65
CA TYR A 251 18.32 27.38 10.41
C TYR A 251 17.53 28.66 10.16
N ALA A 252 16.83 28.77 9.02
CA ALA A 252 15.99 29.92 8.73
C ALA A 252 14.62 29.85 9.43
N ILE A 253 14.11 28.65 9.69
CA ILE A 253 12.79 28.43 10.31
C ILE A 253 12.85 28.21 11.82
N ILE A 254 14.00 27.77 12.36
CA ILE A 254 14.16 27.60 13.79
C ILE A 254 14.45 28.95 14.45
N GLU A 255 13.77 29.25 15.55
CA GLU A 255 13.94 30.53 16.26
C GLU A 255 15.18 30.53 17.18
N GLU A 256 15.67 29.35 17.54
CA GLU A 256 16.80 29.15 18.44
C GLU A 256 18.14 29.12 17.70
N ASN A 257 19.14 29.83 18.23
CA ASN A 257 20.51 29.77 17.73
C ASN A 257 21.17 28.48 18.23
N THR A 258 21.02 27.40 17.48
CA THR A 258 21.64 26.11 17.76
C THR A 258 22.87 25.90 16.90
N ASN A 259 23.97 25.41 17.49
CA ASN A 259 25.16 25.03 16.73
C ASN A 259 24.96 23.68 16.07
N MET A 260 25.57 23.48 14.90
CA MET A 260 25.60 22.17 14.27
C MET A 260 26.36 21.18 15.14
N THR A 261 25.70 20.10 15.55
CA THR A 261 26.32 19.01 16.33
C THR A 261 26.19 17.70 15.58
N ALA A 262 27.07 16.73 15.89
CA ALA A 262 27.00 15.39 15.32
C ALA A 262 25.62 14.74 15.55
N ASN A 263 24.98 15.03 16.69
CA ASN A 263 23.64 14.52 17.01
C ASN A 263 22.55 15.04 16.06
N LEU A 264 22.64 16.30 15.60
CA LEU A 264 21.69 16.86 14.63
C LEU A 264 21.85 16.22 13.25
N LEU A 265 23.10 16.01 12.81
CA LEU A 265 23.37 15.29 11.56
C LEU A 265 22.94 13.82 11.65
N ALA A 266 23.14 13.18 12.81
CA ALA A 266 22.66 11.83 13.06
C ALA A 266 21.13 11.74 12.97
N GLN A 267 20.38 12.75 13.46
CA GLN A 267 18.93 12.79 13.31
C GLN A 267 18.46 12.81 11.85
N ILE A 268 19.18 13.49 10.95
CA ILE A 268 18.85 13.48 9.51
C ILE A 268 19.00 12.07 8.94
N ASN A 269 20.05 11.35 9.33
CA ASN A 269 20.23 9.95 8.92
C ASN A 269 19.14 9.05 9.53
N THR A 270 18.81 9.22 10.80
CA THR A 270 17.72 8.48 11.44
C THR A 270 16.38 8.73 10.74
N LEU A 271 16.07 9.97 10.34
CA LEU A 271 14.88 10.28 9.55
C LEU A 271 14.88 9.55 8.18
N ALA A 272 16.06 9.36 7.59
CA ALA A 272 16.18 8.60 6.36
C ALA A 272 16.03 7.09 6.58
N ASP A 273 16.64 6.54 7.64
CA ASP A 273 16.53 5.13 8.03
C ASP A 273 15.09 4.76 8.39
N LEU A 274 14.33 5.70 8.98
CA LEU A 274 12.89 5.57 9.27
C LEU A 274 12.01 5.72 8.01
N GLY A 275 12.58 6.00 6.84
CA GLY A 275 11.84 6.18 5.59
C GLY A 275 11.04 7.47 5.50
N LEU A 276 11.25 8.44 6.42
CA LEU A 276 10.63 9.78 6.38
C LEU A 276 11.36 10.72 5.41
N LEU A 277 12.63 10.41 5.13
CA LEU A 277 13.41 11.00 4.06
C LEU A 277 13.97 9.89 3.17
N MET A 278 13.97 10.11 1.86
CA MET A 278 14.60 9.20 0.91
C MET A 278 15.94 9.79 0.50
N ARG A 279 17.03 9.04 0.74
CA ARG A 279 18.39 9.43 0.33
C ARG A 279 18.67 8.93 -1.08
N PHE A 280 19.17 9.82 -1.94
CA PHE A 280 19.54 9.56 -3.33
C PHE A 280 21.02 9.91 -3.56
N GLY A 281 21.75 9.03 -4.26
CA GLY A 281 23.14 9.26 -4.70
C GLY A 281 23.96 7.97 -4.89
N ASP A 282 25.02 8.05 -5.70
CA ASP A 282 25.89 6.93 -6.12
C ASP A 282 26.88 6.43 -5.04
N GLY A 283 26.49 6.44 -3.76
CA GLY A 283 27.36 5.96 -2.67
C GLY A 283 28.57 6.84 -2.33
N LYS A 284 28.75 7.99 -2.98
CA LYS A 284 29.74 9.00 -2.58
C LYS A 284 29.23 9.79 -1.38
N LEU A 285 30.03 9.84 -0.31
CA LEU A 285 29.71 10.53 0.94
C LEU A 285 29.60 12.05 0.78
N ASP A 286 30.18 12.62 -0.28
CA ASP A 286 30.48 14.05 -0.35
C ASP A 286 29.25 14.96 -0.58
N THR A 287 28.19 14.48 -1.24
CA THR A 287 26.99 15.32 -1.50
C THR A 287 25.70 14.49 -1.53
N PRO A 288 25.15 14.08 -0.37
CA PRO A 288 23.88 13.37 -0.35
C PRO A 288 22.73 14.28 -0.82
N LYS A 289 21.87 13.73 -1.68
CA LYS A 289 20.59 14.35 -2.03
C LYS A 289 19.48 13.65 -1.28
N TYR A 290 18.46 14.40 -0.89
CA TYR A 290 17.31 13.89 -0.15
C TYR A 290 16.01 14.28 -0.85
N LYS A 291 14.95 13.54 -0.54
CA LYS A 291 13.58 13.82 -0.94
C LYS A 291 12.66 13.52 0.24
N CYS A 292 11.68 14.36 0.50
CA CYS A 292 10.68 14.11 1.53
C CYS A 292 9.68 13.04 1.04
N SER A 293 9.40 12.03 1.87
CA SER A 293 8.41 10.97 1.60
C SER A 293 7.08 11.19 2.30
N VAL A 294 6.98 12.22 3.15
CA VAL A 294 5.83 12.47 4.03
C VAL A 294 4.75 13.28 3.32
N SER A 295 3.48 12.96 3.60
CA SER A 295 2.31 13.65 3.06
C SER A 295 2.10 15.03 3.69
N TYR A 296 1.27 15.84 3.01
CA TYR A 296 0.91 17.16 3.50
C TYR A 296 0.17 17.11 4.86
N ASP A 297 -0.78 16.19 5.02
CA ASP A 297 -1.56 16.07 6.26
C ASP A 297 -0.68 15.73 7.47
N CYS A 298 0.30 14.84 7.27
CA CYS A 298 1.26 14.48 8.31
C CYS A 298 2.14 15.68 8.68
N ILE A 299 2.65 16.43 7.70
CA ILE A 299 3.51 17.58 7.99
C ILE A 299 2.76 18.72 8.67
N ILE A 300 1.49 18.96 8.31
CA ILE A 300 0.65 19.94 9.01
C ILE A 300 0.46 19.53 10.47
N ASN A 301 0.14 18.25 10.72
CA ASN A 301 -0.03 17.76 12.10
C ASN A 301 1.25 17.97 12.92
N ILE A 302 2.42 17.66 12.37
CA ILE A 302 3.72 17.91 13.00
C ILE A 302 3.95 19.41 13.24
N ALA A 303 3.69 20.25 12.23
CA ALA A 303 3.85 21.69 12.32
C ALA A 303 2.96 22.32 13.40
N ARG A 304 1.71 21.83 13.57
CA ARG A 304 0.82 22.23 14.67
C ARG A 304 1.42 21.92 16.04
N THR A 305 2.10 20.77 16.22
CA THR A 305 2.72 20.42 17.52
C THR A 305 3.83 21.39 17.94
N VAL A 306 4.56 21.96 16.97
CA VAL A 306 5.60 22.97 17.19
C VAL A 306 5.11 24.40 16.96
N LYS A 307 3.79 24.60 16.78
CA LYS A 307 3.14 25.90 16.49
C LYS A 307 3.73 26.64 15.29
N PHE A 308 4.23 25.90 14.30
CA PHE A 308 4.76 26.43 13.05
C PHE A 308 3.65 26.52 11.98
N ASN A 309 3.57 27.65 11.26
CA ASN A 309 2.61 27.82 10.16
C ASN A 309 3.30 27.51 8.83
N ILE A 310 3.07 26.30 8.30
CA ILE A 310 3.71 25.81 7.07
C ILE A 310 3.17 26.48 5.80
N ASP A 311 1.88 26.84 5.76
CA ASP A 311 1.19 27.41 4.60
C ASP A 311 1.85 28.71 4.12
N LYS A 312 2.42 29.50 5.04
CA LYS A 312 3.18 30.72 4.72
C LYS A 312 4.43 30.46 3.88
N TYR A 313 4.95 29.23 3.90
CA TYR A 313 6.20 28.86 3.26
C TYR A 313 5.99 27.99 2.01
N LEU A 314 4.76 27.59 1.67
CA LEU A 314 4.44 26.86 0.45
C LEU A 314 3.92 27.83 -0.61
N ILE A 315 4.54 27.84 -1.79
CA ILE A 315 4.26 28.86 -2.82
C ILE A 315 3.09 28.48 -3.75
N ASP A 316 2.74 27.20 -3.79
CA ASP A 316 1.83 26.64 -4.80
C ASP A 316 0.39 26.39 -4.28
N GLN A 317 0.01 26.93 -3.11
CA GLN A 317 -1.38 26.92 -2.60
C GLN A 317 -2.21 28.17 -2.98
#